data_AF-A0A268QUA7-F1
#
_entry.id   AF-A0A268QUA7-F1
#
_cell.length_a   1.000
_cell.length_b   1.000
_cell.length_c   1.000
_cell.angle_alpha   90.00
_cell.angle_beta   90.00
_cell.angle_gamma   90.00
#
_symmetry.space_group_name_H-M   'P 1'
#
loop_
_entity.id
_entity.type
_entity.pdbx_description
1 polymer ?
#
loop_
_entity_poly.entity_id
_entity_poly.type
_entity_poly.pdbx_seq_one_letter_code
_entity_poly.pdbx_strand_id
1 'polypeptide(L)' 'YAHGKMTENELESVMLSFLEGESDVLVSTTIIETGVDIPNVNTLIVHDADKMGLSQLYQLRGRVGRSN' A
#
# COMPACT_ATOMS: atom_id res chain seq x y z
N TYR A 1 -8.64 -2.39 5.71
CA TYR A 1 -7.32 -1.98 6.24
C TYR A 1 -6.40 -3.19 6.19
N ALA A 2 -5.09 -3.00 6.11
CA ALA A 2 -4.12 -4.08 5.97
C ALA A 2 -2.88 -3.85 6.87
N HIS A 3 -2.41 -4.86 7.60
CA HIS A 3 -1.22 -4.72 8.45
C HIS A 3 -0.50 -6.05 8.68
N GLY A 4 0.79 -6.00 9.02
CA GLY A 4 1.66 -7.19 9.17
C GLY A 4 1.38 -8.14 10.35
N LYS A 5 0.22 -8.01 11.01
CA LYS A 5 -0.25 -9.01 11.99
C LYS A 5 -1.35 -9.92 11.42
N MET A 6 -1.80 -9.63 10.20
CA MET A 6 -2.74 -10.46 9.47
C MET A 6 -1.99 -11.67 8.90
N THR A 7 -2.72 -12.77 8.74
CA THR A 7 -2.22 -13.92 7.97
C THR A 7 -2.10 -13.55 6.50
N GLU A 8 -1.31 -14.33 5.76
CA GLU A 8 -1.10 -14.12 4.31
C GLU A 8 -2.43 -14.14 3.54
N ASN A 9 -3.31 -15.11 3.84
CA ASN A 9 -4.62 -15.23 3.21
C ASN A 9 -5.54 -14.03 3.50
N GLU A 10 -5.52 -13.51 4.73
CA GLU A 10 -6.32 -12.33 5.08
C GLU A 10 -5.80 -11.09 4.35
N LEU A 11 -4.48 -10.95 4.24
CA LEU A 11 -3.86 -9.84 3.54
C LEU A 11 -4.19 -9.89 2.04
N GLU A 12 -4.05 -11.06 1.42
CA GLU A 12 -4.37 -11.29 0.02
C GLU A 12 -5.84 -10.97 -0.28
N SER A 13 -6.77 -11.45 0.56
CA SER A 13 -8.20 -11.21 0.39
C SER A 13 -8.54 -9.71 0.46
N VAL A 14 -7.94 -8.95 1.38
CA VAL A 14 -8.15 -7.50 1.48
C VAL A 14 -7.52 -6.75 0.30
N MET A 15 -6.38 -7.22 -0.19
CA MET A 15 -5.74 -6.62 -1.37
C MET A 15 -6.55 -6.86 -2.64
N LEU A 16 -7.09 -8.06 -2.82
CA LEU A 16 -7.96 -8.42 -3.95
C LEU A 16 -9.23 -7.55 -3.97
N SER A 17 -9.96 -7.47 -2.85
CA SER A 17 -11.18 -6.67 -2.79
C SER A 17 -10.93 -5.18 -3.06
N PHE A 18 -9.79 -4.65 -2.58
CA PHE A 18 -9.38 -3.28 -2.89
C PHE A 18 -9.06 -3.09 -4.39
N LEU A 19 -8.36 -4.03 -5.01
CA LEU A 19 -8.04 -3.98 -6.45
C LEU A 19 -9.28 -4.15 -7.33
N GLU A 20 -10.27 -4.91 -6.89
CA GLU A 20 -11.57 -5.10 -7.55
C GLU A 20 -12.49 -3.88 -7.40
N GLY A 21 -12.08 -2.87 -6.62
CA GLY A 21 -12.85 -1.64 -6.42
C GLY A 21 -14.01 -1.79 -5.43
N GLU A 22 -14.02 -2.84 -4.61
CA GLU A 22 -14.98 -2.97 -3.50
C GLU A 22 -14.73 -1.93 -2.40
N SER A 23 -13.58 -1.26 -2.43
CA SER A 23 -13.20 -0.18 -1.53
C SER A 23 -12.40 0.89 -2.26
N ASP A 24 -12.72 2.16 -2.01
CA ASP A 24 -12.02 3.31 -2.62
C ASP A 24 -10.68 3.62 -1.93
N VAL A 25 -10.54 3.27 -0.65
CA VAL A 25 -9.39 3.63 0.20
C VAL A 25 -8.90 2.45 1.01
N LEU A 26 -7.60 2.17 0.91
CA LEU A 26 -6.91 1.19 1.74
C LEU A 26 -5.99 1.88 2.75
N VAL A 27 -6.30 1.71 4.04
CA VAL A 27 -5.39 2.11 5.13
C VAL A 27 -4.46 0.95 5.46
N SER A 28 -3.15 1.16 5.40
CA SER A 28 -2.16 0.17 5.81
C SER A 28 -1.02 0.74 6.63
N THR A 29 -0.27 -0.16 7.30
CA THR A 29 1.05 0.18 7.83
C THR A 29 2.11 0.02 6.74
N THR A 30 3.33 0.48 7.02
CA THR A 30 4.48 0.43 6.10
C THR A 30 4.86 -1.01 5.69
N ILE A 31 4.39 -2.05 6.40
CA ILE A 31 4.77 -3.46 6.17
C ILE A 31 4.25 -4.04 4.84
N ILE A 32 3.32 -3.36 4.14
CA ILE A 32 2.97 -3.75 2.75
C ILE A 32 4.18 -3.57 1.79
N GLU A 33 5.29 -3.00 2.28
CA GLU A 33 6.56 -2.74 1.57
C GLU A 33 7.20 -3.89 0.81
N THR A 34 6.96 -5.18 1.10
CA THR A 34 7.84 -6.24 0.54
C THR A 34 7.32 -7.03 -0.65
N GLY A 35 6.09 -6.85 -1.13
CA GLY A 35 5.62 -7.71 -2.22
C GLY A 35 4.43 -7.27 -3.06
N VAL A 36 3.66 -6.29 -2.62
CA VAL A 36 2.43 -5.93 -3.33
C VAL A 36 2.67 -4.66 -4.15
N ASP A 37 2.86 -4.82 -5.47
CA ASP A 37 2.82 -3.71 -6.42
C ASP A 37 1.35 -3.39 -6.70
N ILE A 38 0.95 -2.12 -6.56
CA ILE A 38 -0.45 -1.69 -6.72
C ILE A 38 -0.52 -0.69 -7.88
N PRO A 39 -0.41 -1.16 -9.14
CA PRO A 39 -0.21 -0.29 -10.29
C PRO A 39 -1.39 0.65 -10.59
N ASN A 40 -2.60 0.31 -10.12
CA ASN A 40 -3.82 1.08 -10.36
C ASN A 40 -4.09 2.17 -9.32
N VAL A 41 -3.28 2.29 -8.26
CA VAL A 41 -3.41 3.39 -7.31
C VAL A 41 -2.57 4.57 -7.78
N ASN A 42 -3.19 5.74 -7.81
CA ASN A 42 -2.57 6.99 -8.26
C ASN A 42 -2.33 8.01 -7.15
N THR A 43 -2.83 7.74 -5.94
CA THR A 43 -2.71 8.64 -4.79
C THR A 43 -2.21 7.85 -3.58
N LEU A 44 -1.12 8.34 -2.97
CA LEU A 44 -0.56 7.82 -1.73
C LEU A 44 -0.55 8.93 -0.68
N ILE A 45 -1.11 8.65 0.49
CA ILE A 45 -1.05 9.54 1.65
C ILE A 45 -0.20 8.87 2.72
N VAL A 46 0.89 9.55 3.13
CA VAL A 46 1.79 9.05 4.18
C VAL A 46 1.54 9.84 5.46
N HIS A 47 1.07 9.15 6.48
CA HIS A 47 0.94 9.71 7.82
C HIS A 47 2.31 9.72 8.52
N ASP A 48 2.65 10.79 9.25
CA ASP A 48 3.93 10.99 9.93
C ASP A 48 5.17 10.83 9.01
N ALA A 49 5.11 11.39 7.80
CA ALA A 49 6.22 11.34 6.84
C ALA A 49 7.52 11.98 7.36
N ASP A 50 7.43 12.89 8.34
CA ASP A 50 8.56 13.50 9.06
C ASP A 50 9.38 12.48 9.86
N LYS A 51 8.78 11.35 10.24
CA LYS A 51 9.45 10.25 10.96
C LYS A 51 10.06 9.20 10.02
N MET A 52 9.93 9.37 8.71
CA MET A 52 10.41 8.41 7.72
C MET A 52 11.72 8.88 7.06
N GLY A 53 12.57 7.92 6.72
CA GLY A 53 13.76 8.18 5.93
C GLY A 53 13.41 8.56 4.49
N LEU A 54 14.19 9.46 3.89
CA LEU A 54 13.98 9.91 2.51
C LEU A 54 13.96 8.73 1.52
N SER A 55 14.85 7.74 1.70
CA SER A 55 14.88 6.53 0.89
C SER A 55 13.60 5.69 0.99
N GLN A 56 12.99 5.59 2.17
CA GLN A 56 11.72 4.86 2.37
C GLN A 56 10.58 5.57 1.65
N LEU A 57 10.49 6.90 1.77
CA LEU A 57 9.49 7.69 1.05
C LEU A 57 9.65 7.56 -0.47
N TYR A 58 10.89 7.55 -0.98
CA TYR A 58 11.15 7.32 -2.41
C TYR A 58 10.72 5.91 -2.87
N GLN A 59 10.96 4.88 -2.05
CA GLN A 59 10.53 3.52 -2.35
C GLN A 59 9.01 3.39 -2.36
N LEU A 60 8.32 3.97 -1.36
CA LEU A 60 6.86 4.01 -1.31
C LEU A 60 6.27 4.71 -2.53
N ARG A 61 6.81 5.88 -2.90
CA ARG A 61 6.42 6.60 -4.12
C ARG A 61 6.60 5.75 -5.38
N GLY A 62 7.66 4.93 -5.46
CA GLY A 62 7.95 4.10 -6.62
C GLY A 62 6.98 2.92 -6.84
N ARG A 63 6.16 2.59 -5.83
CA ARG A 63 5.15 1.50 -5.85
C ARG A 63 3.75 1.97 -6.24
N VAL A 64 3.56 3.27 -6.48
CA VAL A 64 2.27 3.89 -6.77
C VAL A 64 2.40 4.75 -8.04
N GLY A 65 1.34 4.88 -8.83
CA GLY A 65 1.31 5.73 -10.02
C GLY A 65 2.06 5.15 -11.22
N ARG A 66 2.03 3.81 -11.40
CA ARG A 66 2.59 3.11 -12.56
C ARG A 66 1.58 2.91 -13.69
N SER A 67 0.66 3.85 -13.85
CA SER A 67 -0.29 3.85 -14.96
C SER A 67 0.32 4.64 -16.13
N ASN A 68 0.38 4.03 -17.33
CA ASN A 68 0.80 4.71 -18.57
C ASN A 68 -0.19 5.80 -18.97
#